data_AF-A0A1F6BWI4-F1
#
_entry.id   AF-A0A1F6BWI4-F1
#
_cell.length_a   1.000
_cell.length_b   1.000
_cell.length_c   1.000
_cell.angle_alpha   90.00
_cell.angle_beta   90.00
_cell.angle_gamma   90.00
#
_symmetry.space_group_name_H-M   'P 1'
#
loop_
_entity.id
_entity.type
_entity.pdbx_description
1 polymer ?
#
loop_
_entity_poly.entity_id
_entity_poly.type
_entity_poly.pdbx_seq_one_letter_code
_entity_poly.pdbx_strand_id
1 'polypeptide(L)'
;MSIIKYIAESNHFLIVFCLENMSFDELYHKKIGKLLPKHARPEKIIEEVSEHLSSYKQMIFYVLGPLLFFYFGMGIFVGEYSGGAALFALFISFYSSFLPEADLMLTPKGFLARRGRVAKPYEKYFILFFAPFYLYLIATKKMRPVFSNEYKPFHRLRAFFLYAFFLFVLGLILYASLFKAFFFMLFGAIGYATHLVVDKVI
;
A
#
# COMPACT_ATOMS: atom_id res chain seq x y z
N MET A 1 -0.53 14.69 21.99
CA MET A 1 -0.15 15.31 20.69
C MET A 1 -1.42 15.44 19.88
N SER A 2 -1.84 16.66 19.49
CA SER A 2 -3.12 16.83 18.80
C SER A 2 -3.03 16.23 17.39
N ILE A 3 -4.12 15.61 16.94
CA ILE A 3 -4.23 15.04 15.58
C ILE A 3 -3.91 16.10 14.52
N ILE A 4 -4.25 17.36 14.78
CA ILE A 4 -3.95 18.51 13.94
C ILE A 4 -2.43 18.72 13.79
N LYS A 5 -1.66 18.55 14.87
CA LYS A 5 -0.20 18.70 14.84
C LYS A 5 0.48 17.56 14.07
N TYR A 6 -0.01 16.33 14.22
CA TYR A 6 0.49 15.18 13.47
C TYR A 6 0.13 15.27 11.98
N ILE A 7 -1.09 15.71 11.64
CA ILE A 7 -1.49 15.96 10.25
C ILE A 7 -0.68 17.11 9.65
N ALA A 8 -0.41 18.17 10.40
CA ALA A 8 0.46 19.26 9.96
C ALA A 8 1.90 18.78 9.69
N GLU A 9 2.48 17.95 10.56
CA GLU A 9 3.81 17.35 10.37
C GLU A 9 3.84 16.33 9.22
N SER A 10 2.76 15.57 9.00
CA SER A 10 2.62 14.60 7.91
C SER A 10 2.40 15.27 6.55
N ASN A 11 1.63 16.37 6.53
CA ASN A 11 1.47 17.20 5.33
C ASN A 11 2.78 17.91 5.00
N HIS A 12 3.55 18.33 6.01
CA HIS A 12 4.90 18.87 5.80
C HIS A 12 5.86 17.81 5.24
N PHE A 13 5.66 16.52 5.56
CA PHE A 13 6.44 15.41 5.02
C PHE A 13 6.12 15.14 3.54
N LEU A 14 4.84 15.12 3.15
CA LEU A 14 4.40 14.98 1.75
C LEU A 14 4.79 16.20 0.89
N ILE A 15 4.68 17.41 1.45
CA ILE A 15 5.07 18.66 0.78
C ILE A 15 6.59 18.73 0.59
N VAL A 16 7.38 18.30 1.59
CA VAL A 16 8.84 18.16 1.48
C VAL A 16 9.22 17.08 0.45
N PHE A 17 8.53 15.94 0.45
CA PHE A 17 8.75 14.85 -0.52
C PHE A 17 8.50 15.29 -1.97
N CYS A 18 7.56 16.20 -2.22
CA CYS A 18 7.26 16.70 -3.56
C CYS A 18 8.09 17.93 -3.99
N LEU A 19 8.65 18.71 -3.06
CA LEU A 19 9.32 19.99 -3.37
C LEU A 19 10.84 19.97 -3.21
N GLU A 20 11.39 19.13 -2.33
CA GLU A 20 12.83 18.97 -2.21
C GLU A 20 13.22 17.80 -3.11
N ASN A 21 13.96 18.06 -4.20
CA ASN A 21 14.60 17.04 -5.07
C ASN A 21 15.67 16.21 -4.31
N MET A 22 15.40 15.80 -3.07
CA MET A 22 16.25 14.93 -2.27
C MET A 22 16.04 13.48 -2.69
N SER A 23 17.12 12.72 -2.75
CA SER A 23 17.02 11.27 -2.95
C SER A 23 16.34 10.64 -1.72
N PHE A 24 15.66 9.51 -1.94
CA PHE A 24 15.02 8.76 -0.86
C PHE A 24 16.01 8.41 0.27
N ASP A 25 17.27 8.13 -0.09
CA ASP A 25 18.39 7.90 0.85
C ASP A 25 18.64 9.07 1.80
N GLU A 26 18.72 10.29 1.28
CA GLU A 26 18.97 11.48 2.09
C GLU A 26 17.81 11.74 3.06
N LEU A 27 16.57 11.63 2.58
CA LEU A 27 15.38 11.84 3.40
C LEU A 27 15.30 10.81 4.53
N TYR A 28 15.58 9.56 4.21
CA TYR A 28 15.53 8.46 5.15
C TYR A 28 16.58 8.61 6.26
N HIS A 29 17.85 8.83 5.91
CA HIS A 29 18.92 9.00 6.90
C HIS A 29 18.76 10.26 7.76
N LYS A 30 18.27 11.36 7.18
CA LYS A 30 18.20 12.67 7.87
C LYS A 30 17.02 12.78 8.84
N LYS A 31 15.86 12.20 8.49
CA LYS A 31 14.59 12.36 9.25
C LYS A 31 14.00 11.04 9.76
N ILE A 32 13.88 10.00 8.93
CA ILE A 32 13.12 8.78 9.26
C ILE A 32 13.93 7.80 10.12
N GLY A 33 15.21 7.63 9.84
CA GLY A 33 16.10 6.71 10.56
C GLY A 33 16.24 7.04 12.05
N LYS A 34 16.04 8.31 12.44
CA LYS A 34 16.03 8.76 13.84
C LYS A 34 14.75 8.36 14.60
N LEU A 35 13.68 8.04 13.88
CA LEU A 35 12.37 7.67 14.44
C LEU A 35 12.18 6.14 14.53
N LEU A 36 13.04 5.37 13.86
CA LEU A 36 12.94 3.92 13.82
C LEU A 36 13.62 3.26 15.05
N PRO A 37 13.09 2.13 15.55
CA PRO A 37 13.70 1.41 16.67
C PRO A 37 15.13 0.97 16.33
N LYS A 38 16.05 0.97 17.31
CA LYS A 38 17.49 0.60 17.15
C LYS A 38 17.78 -0.77 16.49
N HIS A 39 16.77 -1.60 16.32
CA HIS A 39 16.82 -2.95 15.76
C HIS A 39 16.23 -3.03 14.34
N ALA A 40 15.64 -1.94 13.83
CA ALA A 40 15.36 -1.80 12.41
C ALA A 40 16.70 -1.65 11.70
N ARG A 41 17.06 -2.59 10.81
CA ARG A 41 18.19 -2.42 9.89
C ARG A 41 17.74 -1.46 8.82
N PRO A 42 18.13 -0.18 8.90
CA PRO A 42 17.49 0.86 8.12
C PRO A 42 17.81 0.69 6.62
N GLU A 43 19.05 0.27 6.35
CA GLU A 43 19.57 -0.12 5.03
C GLU A 43 18.69 -1.17 4.34
N LYS A 44 18.24 -2.22 5.04
CA LYS A 44 17.39 -3.26 4.44
C LYS A 44 16.00 -2.76 4.06
N ILE A 45 15.43 -1.85 4.86
CA ILE A 45 14.12 -1.26 4.57
C ILE A 45 14.24 -0.32 3.36
N ILE A 46 15.33 0.45 3.29
CA ILE A 46 15.61 1.31 2.14
C ILE A 46 15.79 0.47 0.88
N GLU A 47 16.55 -0.62 0.97
CA GLU A 47 16.81 -1.54 -0.14
C GLU A 47 15.50 -2.15 -0.67
N GLU A 48 14.67 -2.74 0.21
CA GLU A 48 13.35 -3.29 -0.17
C GLU A 48 12.45 -2.21 -0.81
N VAL A 49 12.31 -1.04 -0.17
CA VAL A 49 11.46 0.04 -0.71
C VAL A 49 12.01 0.60 -2.03
N SER A 50 13.32 0.70 -2.18
CA SER A 50 13.98 1.17 -3.40
C SER A 50 13.76 0.21 -4.57
N GLU A 51 13.90 -1.09 -4.33
CA GLU A 51 13.60 -2.13 -5.32
C GLU A 51 12.14 -2.04 -5.76
N HIS A 52 11.18 -2.04 -4.84
CA HIS A 52 9.76 -1.95 -5.16
C HIS A 52 9.40 -0.62 -5.85
N LEU A 53 10.01 0.51 -5.47
CA LEU A 53 9.84 1.80 -6.14
C LEU A 53 10.40 1.77 -7.57
N SER A 54 11.54 1.15 -7.79
CA SER A 54 12.15 1.04 -9.12
C SER A 54 11.27 0.23 -10.07
N SER A 55 10.73 -0.90 -9.60
CA SER A 55 9.78 -1.73 -10.34
C SER A 55 8.45 -1.00 -10.57
N TYR A 56 7.96 -0.26 -9.58
CA TYR A 56 6.76 0.57 -9.72
C TYR A 56 6.92 1.65 -10.80
N LYS A 57 8.09 2.32 -10.86
CA LYS A 57 8.38 3.30 -11.92
C LYS A 57 8.30 2.68 -13.31
N GLN A 58 8.87 1.49 -13.51
CA GLN A 58 8.76 0.77 -14.78
C GLN A 58 7.29 0.44 -15.09
N MET A 59 6.55 -0.05 -14.09
CA MET A 59 5.12 -0.36 -14.24
C MET A 59 4.30 0.87 -14.63
N ILE A 60 4.61 2.06 -14.13
CA ILE A 60 3.93 3.30 -14.54
C ILE A 60 4.02 3.48 -16.05
N PHE A 61 5.22 3.36 -16.63
CA PHE A 61 5.41 3.63 -18.06
C PHE A 61 4.89 2.51 -18.95
N TYR A 62 5.13 1.25 -18.58
CA TYR A 62 4.83 0.11 -19.45
C TYR A 62 3.42 -0.45 -19.28
N VAL A 63 2.76 -0.22 -18.14
CA VAL A 63 1.46 -0.82 -17.82
C VAL A 63 0.43 0.24 -17.48
N LEU A 64 0.65 1.05 -16.43
CA LEU A 64 -0.36 2.00 -15.97
C LEU A 64 -0.60 3.14 -16.96
N GLY A 65 0.42 3.61 -17.66
CA GLY A 65 0.33 4.67 -18.66
C GLY A 65 -0.57 4.28 -19.83
N PRO A 66 -0.29 3.16 -20.53
CA PRO A 66 -1.17 2.61 -21.55
C PRO A 66 -2.59 2.33 -21.02
N LEU A 67 -2.70 1.81 -19.80
CA LEU A 67 -4.01 1.53 -19.18
C LEU A 67 -4.80 2.80 -18.86
N LEU A 68 -4.15 3.88 -18.42
CA LEU A 68 -4.76 5.19 -18.23
C LEU A 68 -5.28 5.75 -19.55
N PHE A 69 -4.45 5.68 -20.60
CA PHE A 69 -4.86 6.11 -21.94
C PHE A 69 -6.10 5.34 -22.40
N PHE A 70 -6.10 4.02 -22.20
CA PHE A 70 -7.24 3.17 -22.50
C PHE A 70 -8.47 3.52 -21.64
N TYR A 71 -8.31 3.76 -20.34
CA TYR A 71 -9.38 4.19 -19.44
C TYR A 71 -10.03 5.49 -19.92
N PHE A 72 -9.25 6.50 -20.29
CA PHE A 72 -9.80 7.76 -20.79
C PHE A 72 -10.49 7.57 -22.15
N GLY A 73 -9.88 6.80 -23.06
CA GLY A 73 -10.50 6.48 -24.36
C GLY A 73 -11.85 5.80 -24.18
N MET A 74 -11.90 4.72 -23.41
CA MET A 74 -13.15 4.01 -23.11
C MET A 74 -14.14 4.88 -22.31
N GLY A 75 -13.64 5.69 -21.39
CA GLY A 75 -14.45 6.61 -20.59
C GLY A 75 -15.13 7.68 -21.43
N ILE A 76 -14.53 8.10 -22.55
CA ILE A 76 -15.17 9.00 -23.52
C ILE A 76 -16.33 8.26 -24.23
N PHE A 77 -16.12 7.03 -24.69
CA PHE A 77 -17.17 6.24 -25.35
C PHE A 77 -18.35 5.90 -24.42
N VAL A 78 -18.07 5.58 -23.16
CA VAL A 78 -19.08 5.23 -22.15
C VAL A 78 -19.70 6.48 -21.50
N GLY A 79 -19.11 7.67 -21.70
CA GLY A 79 -19.55 8.91 -21.06
C GLY A 79 -19.19 9.02 -19.57
N GLU A 80 -18.26 8.18 -19.10
CA GLU A 80 -17.92 8.02 -17.68
C GLU A 80 -16.45 8.36 -17.34
N TYR A 81 -15.79 9.19 -18.15
CA TYR A 81 -14.43 9.64 -17.84
C TYR A 81 -14.40 10.53 -16.59
N SER A 82 -13.44 10.27 -15.71
CA SER A 82 -13.20 11.10 -14.52
C SER A 82 -11.72 11.11 -14.19
N GLY A 83 -11.11 12.31 -14.24
CA GLY A 83 -9.74 12.53 -13.82
C GLY A 83 -9.54 12.23 -12.33
N GLY A 84 -10.54 12.55 -11.50
CA GLY A 84 -10.52 12.21 -10.07
C GLY A 84 -10.45 10.70 -9.82
N ALA A 85 -11.28 9.92 -10.53
CA ALA A 85 -11.25 8.46 -10.43
C ALA A 85 -9.93 7.87 -10.97
N ALA A 86 -9.37 8.43 -12.04
CA ALA A 86 -8.07 8.02 -12.57
C ALA A 86 -6.92 8.29 -11.58
N LEU A 87 -6.89 9.48 -10.97
CA LEU A 87 -5.90 9.83 -9.96
C LEU A 87 -6.03 8.92 -8.73
N PHE A 88 -7.25 8.61 -8.30
CA PHE A 88 -7.45 7.70 -7.19
C PHE A 88 -7.10 6.25 -7.55
N ALA A 89 -7.31 5.83 -8.79
CA ALA A 89 -6.87 4.55 -9.31
C ALA A 89 -5.32 4.42 -9.33
N LEU A 90 -4.59 5.49 -9.66
CA LEU A 90 -3.14 5.52 -9.54
C LEU A 90 -2.66 5.46 -8.09
N PHE A 91 -3.34 6.19 -7.20
CA PHE A 91 -3.04 6.14 -5.77
C PHE A 91 -3.25 4.74 -5.20
N ILE A 92 -4.36 4.07 -5.54
CA ILE A 92 -4.61 2.70 -5.07
C ILE A 92 -3.61 1.71 -5.67
N SER A 93 -3.20 1.90 -6.93
CA SER A 93 -2.14 1.09 -7.54
C SER A 93 -0.83 1.22 -6.74
N PHE A 94 -0.39 2.45 -6.47
CA PHE A 94 0.80 2.70 -5.65
C PHE A 94 0.70 2.04 -4.29
N TYR A 95 -0.41 2.26 -3.58
CA TYR A 95 -0.66 1.64 -2.27
C TYR A 95 -0.60 0.11 -2.33
N SER A 96 -1.20 -0.49 -3.36
CA SER A 96 -1.29 -1.94 -3.51
C SER A 96 0.07 -2.58 -3.79
N SER A 97 1.00 -1.84 -4.38
CA SER A 97 2.37 -2.30 -4.64
C SER A 97 3.24 -2.46 -3.39
N PHE A 98 2.82 -1.92 -2.24
CA PHE A 98 3.50 -2.09 -0.96
C PHE A 98 2.64 -2.83 0.07
N LEU A 99 1.50 -3.38 -0.37
CA LEU A 99 0.53 -4.00 0.52
C LEU A 99 1.01 -5.37 1.02
N PRO A 100 1.63 -6.25 0.23
CA PRO A 100 2.07 -7.55 0.73
C PRO A 100 3.13 -7.46 1.83
N GLU A 101 3.91 -6.38 1.88
CA GLU A 101 4.85 -6.06 2.96
C GLU A 101 4.16 -5.79 4.30
N ALA A 102 2.83 -5.61 4.32
CA ALA A 102 2.06 -5.65 5.55
C ALA A 102 2.20 -7.00 6.29
N ASP A 103 2.70 -8.06 5.64
CA ASP A 103 3.15 -9.29 6.29
C ASP A 103 4.21 -9.05 7.39
N LEU A 104 5.01 -7.99 7.27
CA LEU A 104 5.94 -7.57 8.33
C LEU A 104 5.21 -7.20 9.62
N MET A 105 3.97 -6.70 9.52
CA MET A 105 3.14 -6.39 10.69
C MET A 105 2.59 -7.64 11.37
N LEU A 106 2.52 -8.76 10.64
CA LEU A 106 2.08 -10.07 11.12
C LEU A 106 3.24 -10.95 11.58
N THR A 107 4.49 -10.53 11.35
CA THR A 107 5.68 -11.31 11.71
C THR A 107 6.08 -11.01 13.16
N PRO A 108 6.19 -12.02 14.04
CA PRO A 108 6.63 -11.79 15.41
C PRO A 108 8.09 -11.33 15.46
N LYS A 109 8.38 -10.18 16.10
CA LYS A 109 9.75 -9.71 16.37
C LYS A 109 9.95 -9.36 17.85
N GLY A 110 11.01 -9.88 18.47
CA GLY A 110 11.47 -9.44 19.80
C GLY A 110 10.41 -9.51 20.91
N PHE A 111 10.25 -8.45 21.70
CA PHE A 111 9.30 -8.37 22.83
C PHE A 111 7.84 -8.58 22.40
N LEU A 112 7.50 -8.19 21.18
CA LEU A 112 6.18 -8.35 20.58
C LEU A 112 5.82 -9.83 20.40
N ALA A 113 6.79 -10.68 20.02
CA ALA A 113 6.62 -12.13 19.89
C ALA A 113 6.18 -12.81 21.20
N ARG A 114 6.55 -12.26 22.37
CA ARG A 114 6.16 -12.81 23.69
C ARG A 114 4.77 -12.35 24.16
N ARG A 115 4.20 -11.30 23.57
CA ARG A 115 2.98 -10.64 24.07
C ARG A 115 1.80 -10.64 23.11
N GLY A 116 2.04 -10.75 21.81
CA GLY A 116 0.94 -10.75 20.85
C GLY A 116 0.38 -12.16 20.65
N ARG A 117 -0.86 -12.17 20.19
CA ARG A 117 -1.64 -13.37 19.97
C ARG A 117 -1.68 -13.70 18.49
N VAL A 118 -1.95 -14.97 18.19
CA VAL A 118 -2.19 -15.42 16.82
C VAL A 118 -3.43 -14.69 16.27
N ALA A 119 -3.28 -14.12 15.09
CA ALA A 119 -4.28 -13.39 14.32
C ALA A 119 -5.34 -14.37 13.83
N LYS A 120 -6.60 -14.07 14.13
CA LYS A 120 -7.72 -14.77 13.53
C LYS A 120 -7.82 -14.39 12.03
N PRO A 121 -8.45 -15.22 11.18
CA PRO A 121 -8.51 -14.95 9.74
C PRO A 121 -9.03 -13.56 9.39
N TYR A 122 -10.11 -13.09 10.05
CA TYR A 122 -10.67 -11.76 9.80
C TYR A 122 -9.71 -10.61 10.13
N GLU A 123 -8.78 -10.81 11.06
CA GLU A 123 -7.80 -9.80 11.45
C GLU A 123 -6.69 -9.70 10.40
N LYS A 124 -6.30 -10.84 9.81
CA LYS A 124 -5.38 -10.85 8.67
C LYS A 124 -5.99 -10.09 7.50
N TYR A 125 -7.26 -10.35 7.19
CA TYR A 125 -7.95 -9.66 6.10
C TYR A 125 -8.21 -8.18 6.41
N PHE A 126 -8.46 -7.82 7.67
CA PHE A 126 -8.53 -6.41 8.05
C PHE A 126 -7.21 -5.69 7.77
N ILE A 127 -6.07 -6.32 8.05
CA ILE A 127 -4.75 -5.76 7.70
C ILE A 127 -4.61 -5.66 6.18
N LEU A 128 -5.00 -6.70 5.43
CA LEU A 128 -4.94 -6.70 3.96
C LEU A 128 -5.78 -5.56 3.34
N PHE A 129 -6.95 -5.28 3.88
CA PHE A 129 -7.86 -4.27 3.31
C PHE A 129 -7.59 -2.86 3.83
N PHE A 130 -7.02 -2.73 5.04
CA PHE A 130 -6.93 -1.47 5.77
C PHE A 130 -5.58 -1.28 6.48
N ALA A 131 -4.46 -1.67 5.84
CA ALA A 131 -3.13 -1.63 6.46
C ALA A 131 -2.77 -0.26 7.10
N PRO A 132 -3.00 0.91 6.45
CA PRO A 132 -2.72 2.21 7.06
C PRO A 132 -3.55 2.48 8.31
N PHE A 133 -4.81 2.06 8.30
CA PHE A 133 -5.70 2.23 9.45
C PHE A 133 -5.31 1.29 10.59
N TYR A 134 -4.92 0.05 10.30
CA TYR A 134 -4.38 -0.87 11.29
C TYR A 134 -3.09 -0.31 11.94
N LEU A 135 -2.16 0.22 11.14
CA LEU A 135 -0.96 0.90 11.65
C LEU A 135 -1.31 2.08 12.56
N TYR A 136 -2.29 2.90 12.17
CA TYR A 136 -2.78 3.99 12.99
C TYR A 136 -3.34 3.50 14.35
N LEU A 137 -4.12 2.41 14.36
CA LEU A 137 -4.66 1.83 15.60
C LEU A 137 -3.57 1.27 16.52
N ILE A 138 -2.52 0.68 15.96
CA ILE A 138 -1.34 0.24 16.72
C ILE A 138 -0.59 1.45 17.28
N ALA A 139 -0.29 2.44 16.45
CA ALA A 139 0.47 3.62 16.84
C ALA A 139 -0.23 4.42 17.95
N THR A 140 -1.56 4.49 17.91
CA THR A 140 -2.40 5.12 18.94
C THR A 140 -2.70 4.22 20.13
N LYS A 141 -2.13 3.00 20.18
CA LYS A 141 -2.35 1.98 21.23
C LYS A 141 -3.82 1.60 21.43
N LYS A 142 -4.68 1.83 20.42
CA LYS A 142 -6.10 1.45 20.43
C LYS A 142 -6.30 -0.04 20.10
N MET A 143 -5.31 -0.66 19.46
CA MET A 143 -5.32 -2.09 19.16
C MET A 143 -3.99 -2.73 19.55
N ARG A 144 -4.04 -4.00 19.97
CA ARG A 144 -2.85 -4.81 20.22
C ARG A 144 -2.40 -5.46 18.91
N PRO A 145 -1.08 -5.56 18.66
CA PRO A 145 -0.55 -6.25 17.50
C PRO A 145 -0.90 -7.73 17.52
N VAL A 146 -1.14 -8.29 16.33
CA VAL A 146 -1.44 -9.71 16.11
C VAL A 146 -0.39 -10.34 15.18
N PHE A 147 -0.22 -11.65 15.26
CA PHE A 147 0.77 -12.39 14.45
C PHE A 147 0.16 -13.50 13.62
N SER A 148 0.76 -13.80 12.48
CA SER A 148 0.36 -14.97 11.68
C SER A 148 1.32 -16.13 11.92
N ASN A 149 0.78 -17.35 12.02
CA ASN A 149 1.58 -18.58 11.97
C ASN A 149 1.97 -18.96 10.54
N GLU A 150 1.36 -18.32 9.54
CA GLU A 150 1.68 -18.53 8.13
C GLU A 150 2.83 -17.61 7.72
N TYR A 151 3.83 -18.17 7.03
CA TYR A 151 4.88 -17.39 6.39
C TYR A 151 4.29 -16.60 5.21
N LYS A 152 4.52 -15.28 5.20
CA LYS A 152 4.08 -14.32 4.18
C LYS A 152 2.63 -14.54 3.67
N PRO A 153 1.59 -14.37 4.51
CA PRO A 153 0.20 -14.68 4.14
C PRO A 153 -0.36 -13.85 2.98
N PHE A 154 0.20 -12.67 2.70
CA PHE A 154 -0.21 -11.82 1.57
C PHE A 154 0.58 -12.12 0.28
N HIS A 155 1.70 -12.82 0.35
CA HIS A 155 2.45 -13.24 -0.85
C HIS A 155 1.86 -14.51 -1.48
N ARG A 156 0.57 -14.47 -1.79
CA ARG A 156 -0.18 -15.61 -2.36
C ARG A 156 -1.25 -15.13 -3.33
N LEU A 157 -1.46 -15.90 -4.40
CA LEU A 157 -2.54 -15.66 -5.38
C LEU A 157 -3.93 -15.52 -4.74
N ARG A 158 -4.20 -16.30 -3.69
CA ARG A 158 -5.48 -16.19 -2.95
C ARG A 158 -5.68 -14.82 -2.32
N ALA A 159 -4.63 -14.23 -1.74
CA ALA A 159 -4.71 -12.90 -1.14
C ALA A 159 -4.89 -11.82 -2.22
N PHE A 160 -4.19 -11.96 -3.35
CA PHE A 160 -4.37 -11.13 -4.53
C PHE A 160 -5.83 -11.11 -5.02
N PHE A 161 -6.44 -12.27 -5.27
CA PHE A 161 -7.82 -12.32 -5.76
C PHE A 161 -8.83 -11.76 -4.75
N LEU A 162 -8.62 -12.04 -3.46
CA LEU A 162 -9.49 -11.51 -2.41
C LEU A 162 -9.39 -9.98 -2.31
N TYR A 163 -8.18 -9.44 -2.42
CA TYR A 163 -7.93 -8.00 -2.43
C TYR A 163 -8.50 -7.33 -3.68
N ALA A 164 -8.32 -7.90 -4.87
CA ALA A 164 -8.91 -7.40 -6.11
C ALA A 164 -10.46 -7.37 -6.01
N PHE A 165 -11.07 -8.44 -5.52
CA PHE A 165 -12.51 -8.48 -5.28
C PHE A 165 -12.97 -7.41 -4.28
N PHE A 166 -12.24 -7.24 -3.18
CA PHE A 166 -12.49 -6.16 -2.23
C PHE A 166 -12.44 -4.78 -2.90
N LEU A 167 -11.43 -4.50 -3.73
CA LEU A 167 -11.34 -3.23 -4.45
C LEU A 167 -12.48 -3.04 -5.43
N PHE A 168 -12.96 -4.11 -6.08
CA PHE A 168 -14.13 -4.02 -6.95
C PHE A 168 -15.37 -3.59 -6.17
N VAL A 169 -15.66 -4.26 -5.04
CA VAL A 169 -16.79 -3.90 -4.16
C VAL A 169 -16.65 -2.48 -3.62
N LEU A 170 -15.45 -2.10 -3.18
CA LEU A 170 -15.17 -0.75 -2.70
C LEU A 170 -15.37 0.29 -3.81
N GLY A 171 -14.90 0.00 -5.03
CA GLY A 171 -15.11 0.86 -6.20
C GLY A 171 -16.59 1.05 -6.53
N LEU A 172 -17.40 -0.01 -6.41
CA LEU A 172 -18.85 0.09 -6.59
C LEU A 172 -19.48 1.03 -5.56
N ILE A 173 -19.05 0.95 -4.30
CA ILE A 173 -19.54 1.83 -3.23
C ILE A 173 -19.12 3.29 -3.48
N LEU A 174 -17.87 3.52 -3.90
CA LEU A 174 -17.33 4.87 -4.08
C LEU A 174 -17.88 5.60 -5.31
N TYR A 175 -18.14 4.86 -6.40
CA TYR A 175 -18.45 5.46 -7.69
C TYR A 175 -19.86 5.20 -8.20
N ALA A 176 -20.57 4.23 -7.62
CA ALA A 176 -21.85 3.73 -8.12
C ALA A 176 -21.83 3.42 -9.64
N SER A 177 -20.67 2.99 -10.15
CA SER A 177 -20.40 2.74 -11.56
C SER A 177 -19.58 1.48 -11.72
N LEU A 178 -20.06 0.56 -12.58
CA LEU A 178 -19.35 -0.66 -12.94
C LEU A 178 -18.04 -0.36 -13.65
N PHE A 179 -18.04 0.62 -14.56
CA PHE A 179 -16.86 1.01 -15.32
C PHE A 179 -15.74 1.51 -14.41
N LYS A 180 -16.04 2.49 -13.55
CA LYS A 180 -15.06 3.06 -12.62
C LYS A 180 -14.62 2.05 -11.57
N ALA A 181 -15.54 1.22 -11.07
CA ALA A 181 -15.19 0.16 -10.12
C ALA A 181 -14.27 -0.90 -10.74
N PHE A 182 -14.52 -1.30 -11.99
CA PHE A 182 -13.66 -2.24 -12.71
C PHE A 182 -12.24 -1.69 -12.87
N PHE A 183 -12.09 -0.45 -13.34
CA PHE A 183 -10.77 0.16 -13.47
C PHE A 183 -10.11 0.40 -12.11
N PHE A 184 -10.84 0.81 -11.09
CA PHE A 184 -10.30 0.95 -9.75
C PHE A 184 -9.73 -0.37 -9.20
N MET A 185 -10.46 -1.47 -9.39
CA MET A 185 -9.97 -2.82 -9.08
C MET A 185 -8.74 -3.19 -9.92
N LEU A 186 -8.79 -2.96 -11.24
CA LEU A 186 -7.74 -3.36 -12.16
C LEU A 186 -6.42 -2.66 -11.85
N PHE A 187 -6.44 -1.35 -11.59
CA PHE A 187 -5.26 -0.59 -11.20
C PHE A 187 -4.67 -1.09 -9.88
N GLY A 188 -5.49 -1.31 -8.85
CA GLY A 188 -5.01 -1.85 -7.58
C GLY A 188 -4.49 -3.28 -7.70
N ALA A 189 -5.14 -4.12 -8.51
CA ALA A 189 -4.68 -5.48 -8.80
C ALA A 189 -3.32 -5.48 -9.49
N ILE A 190 -3.11 -4.63 -10.51
CA ILE A 190 -1.81 -4.47 -11.16
C ILE A 190 -0.74 -4.05 -10.16
N GLY A 191 -1.04 -3.07 -9.30
CA GLY A 191 -0.13 -2.66 -8.25
C GLY A 191 0.30 -3.83 -7.36
N TYR A 192 -0.65 -4.64 -6.90
CA TYR A 192 -0.38 -5.83 -6.09
C TYR A 192 0.40 -6.91 -6.87
N ALA A 193 0.05 -7.13 -8.14
CA ALA A 193 0.70 -8.14 -8.97
C ALA A 193 2.18 -7.79 -9.19
N THR A 194 2.52 -6.52 -9.36
CA THR A 194 3.91 -6.09 -9.48
C THR A 194 4.73 -6.42 -8.25
N HIS A 195 4.17 -6.30 -7.05
CA HIS A 195 4.83 -6.79 -5.85
C HIS A 195 5.13 -8.28 -5.93
N LEU A 196 4.13 -9.08 -6.32
CA LEU A 196 4.27 -10.54 -6.41
C LEU A 196 5.29 -10.98 -7.48
N VAL A 197 5.41 -10.23 -8.58
CA VAL A 197 6.40 -10.49 -9.64
C VAL A 197 7.82 -10.18 -9.14
N VAL A 198 8.01 -9.06 -8.44
CA VAL A 198 9.32 -8.70 -7.84
C VAL A 198 9.76 -9.78 -6.85
N ASP A 199 8.83 -10.28 -6.03
CA ASP A 199 9.07 -11.36 -5.08
C ASP A 199 9.12 -12.77 -5.69
N LYS A 200 9.00 -12.91 -7.02
CA LYS A 200 8.99 -14.18 -7.77
C LYS A 200 7.93 -15.19 -7.27
N VAL A 201 6.81 -14.69 -6.76
CA VAL A 201 5.66 -15.50 -6.35
C VAL A 201 4.85 -15.95 -7.57
N ILE A 202 4.88 -15.14 -8.63
CA ILE A 202 4.26 -15.38 -9.93
C ILE A 202 5.28 -15.02 -11.02
#